data_AF-A0A7S4NXZ2-F1
#
_entry.id   AF-A0A7S4NXZ2-F1
#
_cell.length_a   1.000
_cell.length_b   1.000
_cell.length_c   1.000
_cell.angle_alpha   90.00
_cell.angle_beta   90.00
_cell.angle_gamma   90.00
#
_symmetry.space_group_name_H-M   'P 1'
#
loop_
_entity.id
_entity.type
_entity.pdbx_description
1 polymer ?
#
loop_
_entity_poly.entity_id
_entity_poly.type
_entity_poly.pdbx_seq_one_letter_code
_entity_poly.pdbx_strand_id
1 'polypeptide(L)'
;SSLHVGHLPLLFTLCHCHKAGFQPIVLVGGATGRIGDPSGKSTERPELPLDVIETNVNQLQKSLNSFWEGYKQWCTQNNQKDGDKELLMVNNDDWYKDKNVLEFLGSVGRNMNVATMLSRDSVQTRMGV
;
A
#
# COMPACT_ATOMS: atom_id res chain seq x y z
N SER A 1 11.40 -2.72 -7.18
CA SER A 1 10.79 -3.77 -6.34
C SER A 1 9.60 -4.32 -7.07
N SER A 2 9.60 -5.61 -7.37
CA SER A 2 8.49 -6.27 -8.06
C SER A 2 7.49 -6.86 -7.07
N LEU A 3 6.28 -7.09 -7.56
CA LEU A 3 5.28 -7.87 -6.83
C LEU A 3 5.79 -9.31 -6.66
N HIS A 4 5.95 -9.77 -5.42
CA HIS A 4 6.30 -11.17 -5.11
C HIS A 4 5.13 -11.94 -4.49
N VAL A 5 5.27 -13.26 -4.36
CA VAL A 5 4.24 -14.22 -3.88
C VAL A 5 3.56 -13.80 -2.57
N GLY A 6 4.25 -13.07 -1.71
CA GLY A 6 3.72 -12.61 -0.41
C GLY A 6 2.59 -11.58 -0.54
N HIS A 7 2.45 -10.92 -1.70
CA HIS A 7 1.35 -9.98 -1.95
C HIS A 7 0.09 -10.67 -2.47
N LEU A 8 0.20 -11.89 -2.99
CA LEU A 8 -0.91 -12.58 -3.65
C LEU A 8 -2.12 -12.83 -2.72
N PRO A 9 -1.97 -13.19 -1.43
CA PRO A 9 -3.12 -13.39 -0.55
C PRO A 9 -4.02 -12.15 -0.45
N LEU A 10 -3.42 -10.96 -0.37
CA LEU A 10 -4.15 -9.68 -0.33
C LEU A 10 -4.81 -9.38 -1.68
N LEU A 11 -4.11 -9.62 -2.79
CA LEU A 11 -4.67 -9.43 -4.13
C LEU A 11 -5.84 -10.36 -4.41
N PHE A 12 -5.75 -11.64 -4.03
CA PHE A 12 -6.88 -12.55 -4.17
C PHE A 12 -8.05 -12.15 -3.27
N THR A 13 -7.77 -11.68 -2.06
CA THR A 13 -8.81 -11.11 -1.17
C THR A 13 -9.51 -9.94 -1.86
N LEU A 14 -8.75 -9.03 -2.49
CA LEU A 14 -9.31 -7.93 -3.27
C LEU A 14 -10.19 -8.43 -4.42
N CYS A 15 -9.75 -9.45 -5.17
CA CYS A 15 -10.56 -10.08 -6.22
C CYS A 15 -11.86 -10.68 -5.66
N HIS A 16 -11.82 -11.35 -4.52
CA HIS A 16 -13.02 -11.88 -3.87
C HIS A 16 -14.01 -10.77 -3.47
N CYS A 17 -13.52 -9.68 -2.88
CA CYS A 17 -14.34 -8.52 -2.57
C CYS A 17 -14.92 -7.89 -3.84
N HIS A 18 -14.12 -7.77 -4.90
CA HIS A 18 -14.57 -7.24 -6.17
C HIS A 18 -15.72 -8.06 -6.78
N LYS A 19 -15.61 -9.39 -6.79
CA LYS A 19 -16.68 -10.31 -7.22
C LYS A 19 -17.96 -10.19 -6.39
N ALA A 20 -17.82 -9.81 -5.12
CA ALA A 20 -18.94 -9.52 -4.22
C ALA A 20 -19.56 -8.13 -4.44
N GLY A 21 -19.05 -7.33 -5.39
CA GLY A 21 -19.58 -6.01 -5.76
C GLY A 21 -18.91 -4.83 -5.05
N PHE A 22 -17.84 -5.07 -4.28
CA PHE A 22 -17.06 -3.99 -3.66
C PHE A 22 -16.17 -3.29 -4.68
N GLN A 23 -15.86 -2.01 -4.41
CA GLN A 23 -14.94 -1.22 -5.23
C GLN A 23 -13.50 -1.66 -4.94
N PRO A 24 -12.79 -2.26 -5.90
CA PRO A 24 -11.38 -2.59 -5.71
C PRO A 24 -10.55 -1.31 -5.72
N ILE A 25 -9.78 -1.10 -4.65
CA ILE A 25 -8.82 0.01 -4.53
C ILE A 25 -7.47 -0.56 -4.12
N VAL A 26 -6.43 -0.26 -4.90
CA VAL A 26 -5.04 -0.58 -4.56
C VAL A 26 -4.31 0.71 -4.26
N LEU A 27 -3.78 0.81 -3.05
CA LEU A 27 -2.96 1.93 -2.61
C LEU A 27 -1.49 1.62 -2.82
N VAL A 28 -0.83 2.39 -3.69
CA VAL A 28 0.61 2.38 -3.86
C VAL A 28 1.25 3.37 -2.89
N GLY A 29 2.23 2.90 -2.13
CA GLY A 29 2.88 3.66 -1.08
C GLY A 29 4.06 4.50 -1.57
N GLY A 30 3.86 5.47 -2.47
CA GLY A 30 4.94 6.32 -2.97
C GLY A 30 5.59 7.21 -1.90
N ALA A 31 4.79 7.80 -1.00
CA ALA A 31 5.29 8.59 0.12
C ALA A 31 5.74 7.70 1.29
N THR A 32 4.90 6.75 1.71
CA THR A 32 5.22 5.86 2.84
C THR A 32 6.37 4.90 2.55
N GLY A 33 6.63 4.60 1.27
CA GLY A 33 7.79 3.85 0.83
C GLY A 33 9.12 4.58 1.06
N ARG A 34 9.11 5.91 1.16
CA ARG A 34 10.29 6.73 1.51
C ARG A 34 10.65 6.59 2.99
N ILE A 35 9.62 6.57 3.85
CA ILE A 35 9.78 6.46 5.31
C ILE A 35 10.10 5.02 5.72
N GLY A 36 9.39 4.05 5.12
CA GLY A 36 9.48 2.64 5.49
C GLY A 36 8.59 2.30 6.68
N ASP A 37 7.88 1.17 6.58
CA ASP A 37 7.07 0.64 7.68
C ASP A 37 7.97 -0.13 8.68
N PRO A 38 7.96 0.23 9.98
CA PRO A 38 8.74 -0.46 11.00
C PRO A 38 8.25 -1.89 11.31
N SER A 39 7.01 -2.22 10.91
CA SER A 39 6.33 -3.46 11.28
C SER A 39 7.13 -4.71 10.86
N GLY A 40 7.38 -5.61 11.83
CA GLY A 40 7.98 -6.92 11.61
C GLY A 40 9.47 -6.92 11.22
N LYS A 41 10.19 -5.80 11.37
CA LYS A 41 11.63 -5.71 11.08
C LYS A 41 12.39 -5.08 12.25
N SER A 42 13.45 -5.75 12.69
CA SER A 42 14.36 -5.29 13.75
C SER A 42 15.36 -4.22 13.27
N THR A 43 15.66 -4.17 11.98
CA THR A 43 16.61 -3.22 11.41
C THR A 43 15.93 -2.11 10.60
N GLU A 44 16.51 -0.92 10.66
CA GLU A 44 16.13 0.21 9.83
C GLU A 44 16.49 -0.06 8.36
N ARG A 45 15.63 0.35 7.43
CA ARG A 45 15.94 0.21 6.00
C ARG A 45 16.84 1.38 5.60
N PRO A 46 17.85 1.16 4.74
CA PRO A 46 18.57 2.27 4.15
C PRO A 46 17.60 3.16 3.37
N GLU A 47 17.76 4.47 3.49
CA GLU A 47 17.01 5.44 2.69
C GLU A 47 17.29 5.19 1.21
N LEU A 48 16.21 5.16 0.42
CA LEU A 48 16.29 5.00 -1.02
C LEU A 48 16.24 6.36 -1.71
N PRO A 49 17.06 6.61 -2.75
CA PRO A 49 16.94 7.78 -3.61
C PRO A 49 15.53 7.90 -4.23
N LEU A 50 15.07 9.13 -4.44
CA LEU A 50 13.71 9.41 -4.93
C LEU A 50 13.44 8.82 -6.32
N ASP A 51 14.41 8.85 -7.21
CA ASP A 51 14.36 8.28 -8.56
C ASP A 51 14.19 6.75 -8.52
N VAL A 52 14.85 6.09 -7.56
CA VAL A 52 14.70 4.65 -7.32
C VAL A 52 13.30 4.34 -6.80
N ILE A 53 12.77 5.17 -5.90
CA ILE A 53 11.41 5.01 -5.36
C ILE A 53 10.37 5.20 -6.46
N GLU A 54 10.50 6.22 -7.29
CA GLU A 54 9.62 6.47 -8.43
C GLU A 54 9.65 5.31 -9.44
N THR A 55 10.85 4.81 -9.75
CA THR A 55 11.03 3.62 -10.59
C THR A 55 10.33 2.39 -9.99
N ASN A 56 10.46 2.19 -8.68
CA ASN A 56 9.81 1.09 -7.98
C ASN A 56 8.29 1.20 -8.00
N VAL A 57 7.76 2.39 -7.76
CA VAL A 57 6.32 2.69 -7.83
C VAL A 57 5.80 2.37 -9.22
N ASN A 58 6.45 2.86 -10.27
CA ASN A 58 6.06 2.63 -11.65
C ASN A 58 6.08 1.13 -12.02
N GLN A 59 7.10 0.38 -11.55
CA GLN A 59 7.16 -1.07 -11.75
C GLN A 59 6.03 -1.81 -11.02
N LEU A 60 5.75 -1.44 -9.77
CA LEU A 60 4.65 -2.04 -9.00
C LEU A 60 3.30 -1.79 -9.66
N GLN A 61 3.04 -0.56 -10.09
CA GLN A 61 1.81 -0.21 -10.82
C GLN A 61 1.64 -1.05 -12.08
N LYS A 62 2.72 -1.20 -12.87
CA LYS A 62 2.72 -2.09 -14.05
C LYS A 62 2.41 -3.54 -13.68
N SER A 63 3.07 -4.09 -12.67
CA SER A 63 2.82 -5.47 -12.21
C SER A 63 1.39 -5.68 -11.73
N LEU A 64 0.84 -4.71 -11.00
CA LEU A 64 -0.55 -4.74 -10.52
C LEU A 64 -1.55 -4.68 -11.67
N ASN A 65 -1.31 -3.83 -12.68
CA ASN A 65 -2.13 -3.77 -13.89
C ASN A 65 -2.09 -5.09 -14.65
N SER A 66 -0.90 -5.66 -14.86
CA SER A 66 -0.77 -6.97 -15.52
C SER A 66 -1.47 -8.08 -14.76
N PHE A 67 -1.38 -8.09 -13.42
CA PHE A 67 -2.12 -9.03 -12.59
C PHE A 67 -3.64 -8.86 -12.76
N TRP A 68 -4.13 -7.62 -12.74
CA TRP A 68 -5.56 -7.33 -12.85
C TRP A 68 -6.14 -7.74 -14.20
N GLU A 69 -5.45 -7.42 -15.31
CA GLU A 69 -5.84 -7.88 -16.64
C GLU A 69 -5.85 -9.42 -16.73
N GLY A 70 -4.83 -10.08 -16.16
CA GLY A 70 -4.80 -11.54 -16.07
C GLY A 70 -5.96 -12.12 -15.27
N TYR A 71 -6.35 -11.48 -14.17
CA TYR A 71 -7.52 -11.85 -13.38
C TYR A 71 -8.82 -11.73 -14.19
N LYS A 72 -9.06 -10.60 -14.87
CA LYS A 72 -10.24 -10.40 -15.73
C LYS A 72 -10.30 -11.43 -16.88
N GLN A 73 -9.16 -11.70 -17.50
CA GLN A 73 -9.04 -12.72 -18.54
C GLN A 73 -9.35 -14.12 -17.98
N TRP A 74 -8.81 -14.46 -16.82
CA TRP A 74 -9.08 -15.74 -16.15
C TRP A 74 -10.57 -15.90 -15.82
N CYS A 75 -11.23 -14.84 -15.34
CA CYS A 75 -12.66 -14.87 -15.08
C CYS A 75 -13.46 -15.19 -16.35
N THR A 76 -13.13 -14.51 -17.46
CA THR A 76 -13.76 -14.73 -18.76
C THR A 76 -13.55 -16.17 -19.27
N GLN A 77 -12.32 -16.68 -19.20
CA GLN A 77 -11.97 -18.02 -19.68
C GLN A 77 -12.62 -19.15 -18.87
N ASN A 78 -12.86 -18.94 -17.58
CA ASN A 78 -13.39 -19.96 -16.67
C ASN A 78 -14.88 -19.76 -16.35
N ASN A 79 -15.58 -18.92 -17.13
CA ASN A 79 -16.99 -18.55 -16.92
C ASN A 79 -17.28 -18.15 -15.46
N GLN A 80 -16.36 -17.40 -14.85
CA GLN A 80 -16.49 -16.90 -13.50
C GLN A 80 -17.12 -15.52 -13.51
N LYS A 81 -17.99 -15.27 -12.53
CA LYS A 81 -18.51 -13.93 -12.27
C LYS A 81 -17.35 -12.98 -11.95
N ASP A 82 -17.28 -11.86 -12.65
CA ASP A 82 -16.45 -10.71 -12.31
C ASP A 82 -17.26 -9.63 -11.60
N GLY A 83 -16.61 -8.62 -11.03
CA GLY A 83 -17.29 -7.44 -10.51
C GLY A 83 -17.45 -6.37 -11.59
N ASP A 84 -18.45 -5.50 -11.43
CA ASP A 84 -18.76 -4.46 -12.42
C ASP A 84 -17.97 -3.15 -12.22
N LYS A 85 -17.11 -3.10 -11.20
CA LYS A 85 -16.38 -1.89 -10.78
C LYS A 85 -14.90 -1.91 -11.21
N GLU A 86 -14.46 -0.87 -11.89
CA GLU A 86 -13.06 -0.75 -12.32
C GLU A 86 -12.06 -0.76 -11.16
N LEU A 87 -10.84 -1.24 -11.40
CA LEU A 87 -9.74 -1.13 -10.44
C LEU A 87 -9.31 0.33 -10.29
N LEU A 88 -9.41 0.85 -9.06
CA LEU A 88 -8.83 2.15 -8.73
C LEU A 88 -7.43 1.96 -8.14
N MET A 89 -6.42 2.40 -8.87
CA MET A 89 -5.06 2.44 -8.38
C MET A 89 -4.70 3.87 -8.02
N VAL A 90 -4.33 4.09 -6.76
CA VAL A 90 -4.03 5.43 -6.22
C VAL A 90 -2.65 5.42 -5.57
N ASN A 91 -1.97 6.56 -5.56
CA ASN A 91 -0.65 6.70 -4.92
C ASN A 91 -0.74 7.69 -3.76
N ASN A 92 -0.30 7.29 -2.56
CA ASN A 92 -0.33 8.22 -1.42
C ASN A 92 0.59 9.42 -1.54
N ASP A 93 1.56 9.40 -2.45
CA ASP A 93 2.38 10.57 -2.75
C ASP A 93 1.52 11.74 -3.27
N ASP A 94 0.40 11.44 -3.96
CA ASP A 94 -0.47 12.46 -4.57
C ASP A 94 -1.04 13.46 -3.56
N TRP A 95 -1.22 13.06 -2.30
CA TRP A 95 -1.73 13.93 -1.23
C TRP A 95 -0.70 14.25 -0.15
N TYR A 96 0.45 13.58 -0.10
CA TYR A 96 1.50 13.87 0.87
C TYR A 96 2.58 14.81 0.33
N LYS A 97 2.86 14.80 -0.97
CA LYS A 97 3.95 15.59 -1.57
C LYS A 97 3.84 17.10 -1.31
N ASP A 98 2.61 17.62 -1.22
CA ASP A 98 2.33 19.04 -1.04
C ASP A 98 2.01 19.42 0.42
N LYS A 99 2.00 18.45 1.35
CA LYS A 99 1.71 18.72 2.77
C LYS A 99 2.98 19.10 3.51
N ASN A 100 2.95 20.23 4.19
CA ASN A 100 4.02 20.60 5.11
C ASN A 100 3.81 20.00 6.52
N VAL A 101 4.89 20.01 7.31
CA VAL A 101 4.90 19.44 8.67
C VAL A 101 3.90 20.13 9.59
N LEU A 102 3.73 21.45 9.49
CA LEU A 102 2.82 22.20 10.35
C LEU A 102 1.35 21.85 10.05
N GLU A 103 0.99 21.70 8.78
CA GLU A 103 -0.35 21.24 8.37
C GLU A 103 -0.64 19.83 8.85
N PHE A 104 0.35 18.92 8.76
CA PHE A 104 0.20 17.56 9.25
C PHE A 104 -0.02 17.52 10.77
N LEU A 105 0.84 18.19 11.54
CA LEU A 105 0.71 18.25 13.00
C LEU A 105 -0.58 18.96 13.42
N GLY A 106 -0.95 20.02 12.70
CA GLY A 106 -2.15 20.80 12.95
C GLY A 106 -3.45 20.06 12.65
N SER A 107 -3.47 19.10 11.73
CA SER A 107 -4.67 18.35 11.35
C SER A 107 -4.73 16.96 11.97
N VAL A 108 -3.73 16.13 11.69
CA VAL A 108 -3.66 14.75 12.16
C VAL A 108 -3.08 14.69 13.58
N GLY A 109 -1.99 15.42 13.82
CA GLY A 109 -1.24 15.36 15.08
C GLY A 109 -2.06 15.70 16.33
N ARG A 110 -3.03 16.64 16.23
CA ARG A 110 -3.91 17.01 17.36
C ARG A 110 -4.74 15.83 17.90
N ASN A 111 -5.01 14.83 17.06
CA ASN A 111 -5.81 13.67 17.42
C ASN A 111 -4.93 12.44 17.77
N MET A 112 -3.60 12.59 17.82
CA MET A 112 -2.67 11.50 18.09
C MET A 112 -2.08 11.61 19.50
N ASN A 113 -2.36 10.62 20.34
CA ASN A 113 -1.71 10.49 21.66
C ASN A 113 -0.40 9.71 21.53
N VAL A 114 0.71 10.33 21.94
CA VAL A 114 2.05 9.72 21.88
C VAL A 114 2.15 8.45 22.71
N ALA A 115 1.55 8.39 23.90
CA ALA A 115 1.57 7.18 24.73
C ALA A 115 0.88 6.00 24.02
N THR A 116 -0.25 6.25 23.33
CA THR A 116 -0.94 5.24 22.52
C THR A 116 -0.11 4.81 21.30
N MET A 117 0.68 5.70 20.71
CA MET A 117 1.57 5.34 19.61
C MET A 117 2.74 4.47 20.11
N LEU A 118 3.31 4.80 21.26
CA LEU A 118 4.40 4.05 21.90
C LEU A 118 3.96 2.66 22.36
N SER A 119 2.69 2.48 22.70
CA SER A 119 2.15 1.18 23.14
C SER A 119 1.86 0.20 22.01
N ARG A 120 2.14 0.55 20.74
CA ARG A 120 1.97 -0.38 19.61
C ARG A 120 3.11 -1.38 19.59
N ASP A 121 2.79 -2.66 19.41
CA ASP A 121 3.77 -3.77 19.38
C ASP A 121 4.95 -3.52 18.43
N SER A 122 4.67 -2.93 17.24
CA SER A 122 5.71 -2.63 16.25
C SER A 122 6.73 -1.57 16.71
N VAL A 123 6.34 -0.71 17.65
CA VAL A 123 7.19 0.30 18.27
C VAL A 123 7.88 -0.28 19.51
N GLN A 124 7.15 -0.96 20.39
CA GLN A 124 7.70 -1.59 21.60
C GLN A 124 8.83 -2.57 21.29
N THR A 125 8.61 -3.46 20.31
CA THR A 125 9.60 -4.45 19.88
C THR A 125 10.93 -3.81 19.44
N ARG A 126 10.89 -2.60 18.89
CA ARG A 126 12.09 -1.84 18.49
C ARG A 126 12.74 -1.09 19.65
N MET A 127 11.98 -0.68 20.66
CA MET A 127 12.49 -0.05 21.87
C MET A 127 13.12 -1.07 22.85
N GLY A 128 12.94 -2.38 22.61
CA GLY A 128 13.47 -3.43 23.46
C GLY A 128 12.73 -3.57 24.79
N VAL A 129 11.46 -3.12 24.83
CA VAL A 129 10.54 -3.23 25.97
C VAL A 129 9.44 -4.24 25.64
#